data_AF-A0A351Y7K0-F1
#
_entry.id   AF-A0A351Y7K0-F1
#
_cell.length_a   1.000
_cell.length_b   1.000
_cell.length_c   1.000
_cell.angle_alpha   90.00
_cell.angle_beta   90.00
_cell.angle_gamma   90.00
#
_symmetry.space_group_name_H-M   'P 1'
#
loop_
_entity.id
_entity.type
_entity.pdbx_description
1 polymer ?
#
loop_
_entity_poly.entity_id
_entity_poly.type
_entity_poly.pdbx_seq_one_letter_code
_entity_poly.pdbx_strand_id
1 'polypeptide(L)' 'MQTNYRKQKCILGIDRGTKYIGLAYALPGSDVVFPIGYILNDKMMYFNVAGIIEKHNVGKIML' A
#
# COMPACT_ATOMS: atom_id res chain seq x y z
N MET A 1 31.85 -6.21 4.26
CA MET A 1 30.91 -6.18 3.12
C MET A 1 29.58 -5.65 3.63
N GLN A 2 29.25 -4.40 3.32
CA GLN A 2 27.96 -3.81 3.69
C GLN A 2 26.98 -4.20 2.57
N THR A 3 26.18 -5.24 2.78
CA THR A 3 25.12 -5.61 1.84
C THR A 3 24.07 -4.51 1.87
N ASN A 4 23.98 -3.76 0.77
CA ASN A 4 22.87 -2.84 0.51
C ASN A 4 21.60 -3.68 0.35
N TYR A 5 20.93 -4.04 1.45
CA TYR A 5 19.60 -4.62 1.42
C TYR A 5 18.64 -3.56 0.89
N ARG A 6 18.43 -3.53 -0.42
CA ARG A 6 17.35 -2.76 -1.03
C ARG A 6 16.06 -3.29 -0.40
N LYS A 7 15.35 -2.45 0.39
CA LYS A 7 14.04 -2.83 0.92
C LYS A 7 13.19 -3.34 -0.24
N GLN A 8 12.70 -4.57 -0.11
CA GLN A 8 11.80 -5.16 -1.09
C GLN A 8 10.60 -4.23 -1.24
N LYS A 9 10.27 -3.88 -2.49
CA LYS A 9 9.09 -3.05 -2.76
C LYS A 9 7.85 -3.91 -2.65
N CYS A 10 6.81 -3.42 -1.97
CA CYS A 10 5.53 -4.12 -1.89
C CYS A 10 4.57 -3.69 -3.01
N ILE A 11 3.50 -4.46 -3.16
CA ILE A 11 2.36 -4.15 -4.01
C ILE A 11 1.24 -3.67 -3.09
N LEU A 12 0.68 -2.48 -3.35
CA LEU A 12 -0.48 -1.95 -2.64
C LEU A 12 -1.75 -2.26 -3.44
N GLY A 13 -2.70 -2.97 -2.83
CA GLY A 13 -4.07 -3.11 -3.32
C GLY A 13 -4.97 -2.01 -2.76
N ILE A 14 -5.78 -1.41 -3.62
CA ILE A 14 -6.72 -0.33 -3.27
C ILE A 14 -8.11 -0.70 -3.78
N ASP A 15 -9.07 -0.88 -2.88
CA ASP A 15 -10.48 -1.06 -3.24
C ASP A 15 -11.27 0.21 -2.88
N ARG A 16 -11.78 0.93 -3.89
CA ARG A 16 -12.42 2.23 -3.72
C ARG A 16 -13.93 2.12 -3.66
N GLY A 17 -14.49 2.23 -2.45
CA GLY A 17 -15.92 2.41 -2.21
C GLY A 17 -16.35 3.88 -2.22
N THR A 18 -17.66 4.13 -2.13
CA THR A 18 -18.23 5.49 -2.10
C THR A 18 -17.91 6.25 -0.81
N LYS A 19 -17.79 5.55 0.33
CA LYS A 19 -17.51 6.14 1.65
C LYS A 19 -16.09 5.87 2.15
N TYR A 20 -15.54 4.70 1.82
CA TYR A 20 -14.26 4.23 2.33
C TYR A 20 -13.40 3.67 1.20
N ILE A 21 -12.09 3.66 1.43
CA ILE A 21 -11.10 3.04 0.55
C ILE A 21 -10.38 1.96 1.36
N GLY A 22 -10.54 0.70 0.96
CA GLY A 22 -9.84 -0.44 1.54
C GLY A 22 -8.41 -0.54 1.03
N LEU A 23 -7.49 -0.93 1.90
CA LEU A 23 -6.06 -0.97 1.63
C LEU A 23 -5.44 -2.26 2.19
N ALA A 24 -4.63 -2.91 1.36
CA ALA A 24 -3.85 -4.08 1.74
C ALA A 24 -2.53 -4.09 0.97
N TYR A 25 -1.51 -4.77 1.48
CA TYR A 25 -0.26 -4.97 0.73
C TYR A 25 0.11 -6.44 0.63
N ALA A 26 0.90 -6.75 -0.40
CA ALA A 26 1.55 -8.04 -0.57
C ALA A 26 3.02 -7.84 -0.98
N LEU A 27 3.87 -8.80 -0.62
CA LEU A 27 5.22 -8.87 -1.18
C LEU A 27 5.15 -9.47 -2.60
N PRO A 28 5.98 -9.03 -3.55
CA PRO A 28 6.03 -9.64 -4.87
C PRO A 28 6.29 -11.14 -4.80
N GLY A 29 5.43 -11.94 -5.44
CA GLY A 29 5.50 -13.41 -5.44
C GLY A 29 4.96 -14.09 -4.17
N SER A 30 4.38 -13.33 -3.24
CA SER A 30 3.68 -13.87 -2.07
C SER A 30 2.19 -14.03 -2.37
N ASP A 31 1.62 -15.18 -2.01
CA ASP A 31 0.17 -15.41 -2.02
C ASP A 31 -0.53 -14.87 -0.76
N VAL A 32 0.25 -14.37 0.20
CA VAL A 32 -0.27 -13.77 1.44
C VAL A 32 -0.49 -12.28 1.26
N VAL A 33 -1.71 -11.84 1.60
CA VAL A 33 -2.14 -10.43 1.60
C VAL A 33 -2.29 -9.94 3.03
N PHE A 34 -1.67 -8.81 3.35
CA PHE A 34 -1.71 -8.19 4.67
C PHE A 34 -2.65 -6.97 4.66
N PRO A 35 -3.72 -6.97 5.47
CA PRO A 35 -4.61 -5.81 5.55
C PRO A 35 -3.88 -4.62 6.21
N ILE A 36 -4.04 -3.43 5.62
CA ILE A 36 -3.61 -2.16 6.23
C ILE A 36 -4.78 -1.53 6.99
N GLY A 37 -5.99 -1.65 6.42
CA GLY A 37 -7.22 -1.07 6.95
C GLY A 37 -7.97 -0.31 5.88
N TYR A 38 -8.70 0.74 6.30
CA TYR A 38 -9.42 1.62 5.38
C TYR A 38 -9.23 3.09 5.75
N ILE A 39 -9.42 3.95 4.76
CA ILE A 39 -9.47 5.41 4.94
C ILE A 39 -10.80 5.96 4.42
N LEU A 40 -11.15 7.19 4.79
CA LEU A 40 -12.32 7.88 4.22
C LEU A 40 -12.07 8.23 2.75
N ASN A 41 -13.10 8.08 1.92
CA ASN A 41 -13.09 8.56 0.53
C ASN A 41 -13.45 10.06 0.50
N ASP A 42 -12.53 10.89 1.00
CA ASP A 42 -12.66 12.34 1.02
C ASP A 42 -11.44 13.02 0.35
N LYS A 43 -11.37 14.35 0.42
CA LYS A 43 -10.28 15.13 -0.18
C LYS A 43 -8.90 14.83 0.42
N MET A 44 -8.86 14.31 1.65
CA MET A 44 -7.61 13.95 2.34
C MET A 44 -7.06 12.60 1.90
N MET A 45 -7.81 11.82 1.12
CA MET A 45 -7.39 10.47 0.69
C MET A 45 -6.02 10.46 0.01
N TYR A 46 -5.70 11.48 -0.78
CA TYR A 46 -4.43 11.55 -1.51
C TYR A 46 -3.23 11.65 -0.56
N PHE A 47 -3.34 12.44 0.51
CA PHE A 47 -2.29 12.56 1.53
C PHE A 47 -2.13 11.27 2.33
N ASN A 48 -3.25 10.64 2.71
CA ASN A 48 -3.22 9.37 3.42
C ASN A 48 -2.57 8.26 2.58
N VAL A 49 -2.96 8.14 1.30
CA VAL A 49 -2.38 7.15 0.38
C VAL A 49 -0.89 7.43 0.14
N ALA A 50 -0.48 8.69 0.00
CA ALA A 50 0.95 9.04 -0.13
C ALA A 50 1.77 8.57 1.07
N GLY A 51 1.29 8.82 2.30
CA GLY A 51 1.96 8.34 3.51
C GLY A 51 2.03 6.81 3.59
N ILE A 52 1.02 6.10 3.09
CA ILE A 52 1.04 4.63 3.01
C ILE A 52 2.06 4.12 2.00
N ILE A 53 2.16 4.77 0.83
CA ILE A 53 3.13 4.45 -0.22
C ILE A 53 4.55 4.57 0.32
N GLU A 54 4.86 5.65 1.04
CA GLU A 54 6.16 5.86 1.65
C GLU A 54 6.44 4.85 2.76
N LYS A 55 5.51 4.68 3.71
CA LYS A 55 5.65 3.79 4.86
C LYS A 55 5.91 2.33 4.47
N HIS A 56 5.23 1.84 3.44
CA HIS A 56 5.33 0.44 3.01
C HIS A 56 6.31 0.24 1.84
N ASN A 57 7.00 1.28 1.39
CA ASN A 57 7.92 1.21 0.23
C ASN A 57 7.22 0.59 -0.99
N VAL A 58 6.04 1.12 -1.34
CA VAL A 58 5.21 0.60 -2.43
C VAL A 58 5.90 0.82 -3.77
N GLY A 59 6.01 -0.23 -4.57
CA GLY A 59 6.56 -0.18 -5.93
C GLY A 59 5.55 -0.35 -7.03
N LYS A 60 4.36 -0.86 -6.70
CA LYS A 60 3.27 -1.12 -7.64
C LYS A 60 1.93 -0.92 -6.92
N ILE A 61 0.98 -0.31 -7.60
CA ILE A 61 -0.40 -0.18 -7.13
C ILE A 61 -1.28 -1.07 -8.00
N MET A 62 -2.25 -1.74 -7.38
CA MET A 62 -3.32 -2.49 -8.02
C MET A 62 -4.66 -1.94 -7.52
N LEU A 63 -5.59 -1.75 -8.44
CA LEU A 63 -6.93 -1.22 -8.22
C LEU A 63 -7.96 -2.34 -8.39
#